data_AF-A0A6V7XBZ6-F1
#
_entry.id   AF-A0A6V7XBZ6-F1
#
_cell.length_a   1.000
_cell.length_b   1.000
_cell.length_c   1.000
_cell.angle_alpha   90.00
_cell.angle_beta   90.00
_cell.angle_gamma   90.00
#
_symmetry.space_group_name_H-M   'P 1'
#
loop_
_entity.id
_entity.type
_entity.pdbx_description
1 polymer ?
#
loop_
_entity_poly.entity_id
_entity_poly.type
_entity_poly.pdbx_seq_one_letter_code
_entity_poly.pdbx_strand_id
1 'polypeptide(L)'
;MFGLPWIIEVENKLGYPIVTSVKKSEEPIKVLEIEKAQNKISEIANKLAVQFKKVFEPGLGHCTKMKAHLYMKPGVSPVFLRARPVPIGVKDAIEKELSRLSEIGAIKPIEFANWAAPILAIKKANGKTRVCMDYSTGLNNAIELDRHPLPKPSEIWAEIHGSKVFSQLDLRDAYLQIELDEQSKKVACINTQRIV
;
A
#
# COMPACT_ATOMS: atom_id res chain seq x y z
N MET A 1 -1.74 -12.08 11.21
CA MET A 1 -0.31 -12.10 11.59
C MET A 1 -0.28 -12.58 13.03
N PHE A 2 0.29 -13.74 13.29
CA PHE A 2 0.17 -14.43 14.58
C PHE A 2 0.99 -13.68 15.64
N GLY A 3 0.34 -13.17 16.68
CA GLY A 3 0.97 -12.34 17.72
C GLY A 3 1.75 -13.15 18.77
N LEU A 4 2.30 -12.45 19.76
CA LEU A 4 3.00 -13.04 20.92
C LEU A 4 2.32 -14.29 21.54
N PRO A 5 0.98 -14.34 21.72
CA PRO A 5 0.33 -15.52 22.27
C PRO A 5 0.55 -16.81 21.46
N TRP A 6 0.58 -16.69 20.14
CA TRP A 6 0.81 -17.83 19.25
C TRP A 6 2.27 -18.30 19.28
N ILE A 7 3.22 -17.36 19.39
CA ILE A 7 4.65 -17.68 19.47
C ILE A 7 4.96 -18.42 20.78
N ILE A 8 4.37 -18.01 21.91
CA ILE A 8 4.50 -18.69 23.21
C ILE A 8 3.93 -20.12 23.14
N GLU A 9 2.79 -20.30 22.47
CA GLU A 9 2.18 -21.63 22.32
C GLU A 9 3.07 -22.57 21.48
N VAL A 10 3.75 -22.02 20.47
CA VAL A 10 4.69 -22.74 19.61
C VAL A 10 5.97 -23.12 20.37
N GLU A 11 6.53 -22.22 21.18
CA GLU A 11 7.69 -22.52 22.05
C GLU A 11 7.41 -23.68 23.01
N ASN A 12 6.23 -23.69 23.63
CA ASN A 12 5.83 -24.77 24.54
C ASN A 12 5.75 -26.13 23.84
N LYS A 13 5.34 -26.17 22.57
CA LYS A 13 5.27 -27.41 21.77
C LYS A 13 6.64 -27.88 21.30
N LEU A 14 7.56 -26.95 21.11
CA LEU A 14 8.89 -27.22 20.58
C LEU A 14 9.92 -27.56 21.65
N GLY A 15 9.65 -27.22 22.92
CA GLY A 15 10.52 -27.52 24.05
C GLY A 15 11.81 -26.69 24.07
N TYR A 16 11.89 -25.64 23.25
CA TYR A 16 13.01 -24.69 23.25
C TYR A 16 12.50 -23.23 23.23
N PRO A 17 13.07 -22.36 24.09
CA PRO A 17 12.65 -20.96 24.20
C PRO A 17 13.20 -20.10 23.04
N ILE A 18 12.31 -19.56 22.20
CA ILE A 18 12.68 -18.72 21.03
C ILE A 18 12.77 -17.23 21.42
N VAL A 19 11.74 -16.70 22.08
CA VAL A 19 11.58 -15.30 22.52
C VAL A 19 11.75 -15.18 24.03
N THR A 20 11.41 -16.23 24.80
CA THR A 20 11.60 -16.29 26.25
C THR A 20 13.08 -16.29 26.68
N SER A 21 14.01 -16.60 25.77
CA SER A 21 15.47 -16.47 25.96
C SER A 21 15.99 -15.05 25.81
N VAL A 22 15.19 -14.13 25.28
CA VAL A 22 15.59 -12.72 25.14
C VAL A 22 15.63 -12.13 26.54
N LYS A 23 16.85 -11.95 27.07
CA LYS A 23 17.06 -11.18 28.30
C LYS A 23 16.41 -9.81 28.12
N LYS A 24 15.35 -9.56 28.88
CA LYS A 24 14.79 -8.22 29.06
C LYS A 24 15.97 -7.35 29.50
N SER A 25 16.24 -6.25 28.80
CA SER A 25 17.21 -5.29 29.32
C SER A 25 16.75 -4.89 30.73
N GLU A 26 17.64 -4.98 31.71
CA GLU A 26 17.32 -4.69 33.13
C GLU A 26 16.91 -3.23 33.31
N GLU A 27 17.35 -2.35 32.42
CA GLU A 27 16.80 -1.03 32.28
C GLU A 27 15.84 -0.97 31.09
N PRO A 28 14.59 -0.52 31.27
CA PRO A 28 13.80 -0.11 30.13
C PRO A 28 14.59 0.98 29.43
N ILE A 29 14.89 0.80 28.15
CA ILE A 29 15.34 1.91 27.30
C ILE A 29 14.36 3.04 27.60
N LYS A 30 14.85 4.20 28.10
CA LYS A 30 14.03 5.39 28.28
C LYS A 30 13.45 5.73 26.92
N VAL A 31 12.26 5.22 26.63
CA VAL A 31 11.48 5.64 25.49
C VAL A 31 11.17 7.10 25.81
N LEU A 32 11.79 8.01 25.06
CA LEU A 32 11.47 9.43 25.16
C LEU A 32 9.95 9.54 25.05
N GLU A 33 9.31 10.06 26.10
CA GLU A 33 7.88 10.35 26.03
C GLU A 33 7.68 11.39 24.94
N ILE A 34 7.13 10.96 23.81
CA ILE A 34 6.77 11.86 22.72
C ILE A 34 5.49 12.57 23.17
N GLU A 35 5.64 13.72 23.81
CA GLU A 35 4.51 14.60 24.11
C GLU A 35 3.84 15.07 22.81
N LYS A 36 2.69 14.49 22.49
CA LYS A 36 1.85 14.95 21.37
C LYS A 36 1.02 16.14 21.82
N ALA A 37 1.54 17.35 21.66
CA ALA A 37 0.76 18.58 21.87
C ALA A 37 -0.29 18.77 20.74
N GLN A 38 -1.41 18.05 20.83
CA GLN A 38 -2.46 17.97 19.79
C GLN A 38 -2.98 19.35 19.34
N ASN A 39 -3.17 20.29 20.26
CA ASN A 39 -3.66 21.64 19.94
C ASN A 39 -2.67 22.48 19.12
N LYS A 40 -1.37 22.28 19.32
CA LYS A 40 -0.32 22.98 18.56
C LYS A 40 -0.13 22.38 17.18
N ILE A 41 -0.34 21.06 17.06
CA ILE A 41 -0.27 20.33 15.78
C ILE A 41 -1.40 20.79 14.85
N SER A 42 -2.63 20.93 15.35
CA SER A 42 -3.77 21.36 14.53
C SER A 42 -3.61 22.79 14.01
N GLU A 43 -3.05 23.70 14.82
CA GLU A 43 -2.75 25.08 14.38
C GLU A 43 -1.71 25.10 13.25
N ILE A 44 -0.61 24.36 13.40
CA ILE A 44 0.43 24.25 12.38
C ILE A 44 -0.14 23.60 11.10
N ALA A 45 -0.92 22.54 11.24
CA ALA A 45 -1.55 21.87 10.10
C ALA A 45 -2.49 22.82 9.34
N ASN A 46 -3.28 23.64 10.04
CA ASN A 46 -4.14 24.64 9.42
C ASN A 46 -3.34 25.73 8.70
N LYS A 47 -2.25 26.22 9.30
CA LYS A 47 -1.34 27.18 8.65
C LYS A 47 -0.72 26.60 7.38
N LEU A 48 -0.26 25.35 7.43
CA LEU A 48 0.29 24.63 6.27
C LEU A 48 -0.78 24.38 5.20
N ALA A 49 -2.01 24.05 5.58
CA ALA A 49 -3.11 23.85 4.66
C ALA A 49 -3.49 25.14 3.90
N VAL A 50 -3.44 26.29 4.57
CA VAL A 50 -3.63 27.60 3.93
C VAL A 50 -2.45 27.93 3.02
N GLN A 51 -1.22 27.75 3.49
CA GLN A 51 -0.01 28.07 2.72
C GLN A 51 0.17 27.18 1.49
N PHE A 52 -0.11 25.89 1.61
CA PHE A 52 0.08 24.88 0.57
C PHE A 52 -1.26 24.33 0.08
N LYS A 53 -2.23 25.23 -0.20
CA LYS A 53 -3.60 24.87 -0.59
C LYS A 53 -3.67 23.75 -1.62
N LYS A 54 -2.86 23.83 -2.69
CA LYS A 54 -2.78 22.82 -3.75
C LYS A 54 -2.41 21.41 -3.28
N VAL A 55 -1.57 21.29 -2.25
CA VAL A 55 -1.13 19.98 -1.71
C VAL A 55 -2.24 19.33 -0.88
N PHE A 56 -3.06 20.15 -0.22
CA PHE A 56 -4.15 19.69 0.66
C PHE A 56 -5.52 19.71 -0.02
N GLU A 57 -5.58 20.02 -1.32
CA GLU A 57 -6.81 19.96 -2.10
C GLU A 57 -7.38 18.53 -2.13
N PRO A 58 -8.72 18.38 -2.09
CA PRO A 58 -9.33 17.08 -2.22
C PRO A 58 -9.13 16.53 -3.64
N GLY A 59 -8.72 15.27 -3.75
CA GLY A 59 -8.52 14.61 -5.03
C GLY A 59 -7.34 13.64 -5.00
N LEU A 60 -7.05 13.05 -6.15
CA LEU A 60 -5.84 12.28 -6.36
C LEU A 60 -4.70 13.24 -6.77
N GLY A 61 -3.61 13.23 -6.02
CA GLY A 61 -2.39 13.94 -6.41
C GLY A 61 -1.79 13.33 -7.67
N HIS A 62 -0.96 14.10 -8.39
CA HIS A 62 -0.28 13.61 -9.59
C HIS A 62 1.22 13.92 -9.52
N CYS A 63 2.04 12.88 -9.57
CA CYS A 63 3.50 12.99 -9.59
C CYS A 63 3.95 13.52 -10.94
N THR A 64 4.43 14.76 -10.96
CA THR A 64 4.91 15.43 -12.20
C THR A 64 6.36 15.11 -12.54
N LYS A 65 7.07 14.39 -11.67
CA LYS A 65 8.52 14.17 -11.79
C LYS A 65 8.88 12.92 -12.57
N MET A 66 8.01 11.91 -12.58
CA MET A 66 8.29 10.63 -13.21
C MET A 66 7.02 9.86 -13.52
N LYS A 67 7.14 8.93 -14.47
CA LYS A 67 6.20 7.84 -14.68
C LYS A 67 6.86 6.53 -14.30
N ALA A 68 6.09 5.60 -13.76
CA ALA A 68 6.57 4.26 -13.46
C ALA A 68 6.57 3.39 -14.72
N HIS A 69 7.71 2.73 -14.96
CA HIS A 69 7.88 1.75 -16.03
C HIS A 69 8.01 0.35 -15.44
N LEU A 70 7.25 -0.60 -15.98
CA LEU A 70 7.33 -2.02 -15.61
C LEU A 70 8.23 -2.74 -16.62
N TYR A 71 9.45 -3.06 -16.20
CA TYR A 71 10.37 -3.86 -16.98
C TYR A 71 9.89 -5.32 -17.01
N MET A 72 9.67 -5.86 -18.20
CA MET A 72 9.24 -7.24 -18.38
C MET A 72 10.47 -8.16 -18.55
N LYS A 73 10.42 -9.36 -17.97
CA LYS A 73 11.44 -10.40 -18.19
C LYS A 73 11.46 -10.80 -19.67
N PRO A 74 12.62 -11.18 -20.23
CA PRO A 74 12.71 -11.64 -21.60
C PRO A 74 11.89 -12.92 -21.83
N GLY A 75 11.16 -12.98 -22.94
CA GLY A 75 10.41 -14.18 -23.36
C GLY A 75 9.09 -14.45 -22.61
N VAL A 76 8.61 -13.52 -21.78
CA VAL A 76 7.32 -13.69 -21.10
C VAL A 76 6.15 -13.51 -22.06
N SER A 77 5.17 -14.40 -21.94
CA SER A 77 3.92 -14.31 -22.68
C SER A 77 2.82 -13.65 -21.83
N PRO A 78 1.86 -12.96 -22.46
CA PRO A 78 0.74 -12.35 -21.75
C PRO A 78 -0.09 -13.35 -20.95
N VAL A 79 -0.51 -12.95 -19.75
CA VAL A 79 -1.43 -13.71 -18.90
C VAL A 79 -2.74 -12.94 -18.78
N PHE A 80 -3.80 -13.52 -19.35
CA PHE A 80 -5.16 -13.02 -19.23
C PHE A 80 -5.99 -13.97 -18.38
N LEU A 81 -6.52 -13.47 -17.26
CA LEU A 81 -7.40 -14.24 -16.40
C LEU A 81 -8.80 -13.64 -16.36
N ARG A 82 -9.79 -14.53 -16.31
CA ARG A 82 -11.20 -14.16 -16.14
C ARG A 82 -11.44 -13.48 -14.80
N ALA A 83 -12.41 -12.56 -14.76
CA ALA A 83 -12.91 -12.01 -13.51
C ALA A 83 -13.38 -13.13 -12.56
N ARG A 84 -13.02 -13.02 -11.27
CA ARG A 84 -13.45 -13.98 -10.26
C ARG A 84 -14.94 -13.81 -9.95
N PRO A 85 -15.68 -14.89 -9.62
CA PRO A 85 -17.02 -14.78 -9.10
C PRO A 85 -17.06 -13.90 -7.84
N VAL A 86 -18.06 -13.04 -7.75
CA VAL A 86 -18.20 -12.07 -6.66
C VAL A 86 -19.43 -12.42 -5.83
N PRO A 87 -19.31 -12.63 -4.50
CA PRO A 87 -20.47 -12.80 -3.64
C PRO A 87 -21.40 -11.58 -3.67
N ILE A 88 -22.71 -11.80 -3.69
CA ILE A 88 -23.72 -10.73 -3.82
C ILE A 88 -23.51 -9.62 -2.76
N GLY A 89 -23.24 -10.00 -1.51
CA GLY A 89 -23.06 -9.05 -0.40
C GLY A 89 -21.83 -8.14 -0.48
N VAL A 90 -20.93 -8.32 -1.44
CA VAL A 90 -19.78 -7.41 -1.68
C VAL A 90 -19.82 -6.72 -3.04
N LYS A 91 -20.81 -7.03 -3.87
CA LYS A 91 -20.92 -6.51 -5.25
C LYS A 91 -21.01 -4.99 -5.29
N ASP A 92 -21.92 -4.40 -4.49
CA ASP A 92 -22.11 -2.95 -4.45
C ASP A 92 -20.88 -2.20 -3.95
N ALA A 93 -20.15 -2.80 -3.00
CA ALA A 93 -18.93 -2.22 -2.46
C ALA A 93 -17.79 -2.22 -3.48
N ILE A 94 -17.68 -3.27 -4.31
CA ILE A 94 -16.74 -3.34 -5.42
C ILE A 94 -17.10 -2.30 -6.48
N GLU A 95 -18.37 -2.23 -6.87
CA GLU A 95 -18.84 -1.30 -7.91
C GLU A 95 -18.60 0.16 -7.52
N LYS A 96 -18.86 0.50 -6.25
CA LYS A 96 -18.58 1.84 -5.69
C LYS A 96 -17.10 2.18 -5.74
N GLU A 97 -16.22 1.23 -5.42
CA GLU A 97 -14.78 1.47 -5.45
C GLU A 97 -14.24 1.55 -6.89
N LEU A 98 -14.73 0.72 -7.81
CA LEU A 98 -14.38 0.83 -9.24
C LEU A 98 -14.82 2.17 -9.83
N SER A 99 -16.03 2.63 -9.51
CA SER A 99 -16.51 3.95 -9.92
C SER A 99 -15.65 5.07 -9.35
N ARG A 100 -15.32 5.02 -8.06
CA ARG A 100 -14.38 5.99 -7.45
C ARG A 100 -13.03 6.01 -8.17
N LEU A 101 -12.45 4.85 -8.45
CA LEU A 101 -11.16 4.75 -9.15
C LEU A 101 -11.23 5.31 -10.57
N SER A 102 -12.36 5.12 -11.26
CA SER A 102 -12.59 5.70 -12.59
C SER A 102 -12.77 7.21 -12.53
N GLU A 103 -13.53 7.72 -11.55
CA GLU A 103 -13.78 9.15 -11.35
C GLU A 103 -12.51 9.93 -11.02
N ILE A 104 -11.62 9.36 -10.22
CA ILE A 104 -10.31 9.98 -9.91
C ILE A 104 -9.27 9.76 -11.01
N GLY A 105 -9.63 9.08 -12.11
CA GLY A 105 -8.75 8.83 -13.26
C GLY A 105 -7.66 7.78 -13.02
N ALA A 106 -7.76 6.97 -11.96
CA ALA A 106 -6.78 5.92 -11.66
C ALA A 106 -6.93 4.70 -12.58
N ILE A 107 -8.15 4.43 -13.06
CA ILE A 107 -8.44 3.38 -14.04
C ILE A 107 -9.30 3.93 -15.17
N LYS A 108 -9.25 3.28 -16.34
CA LYS A 108 -10.12 3.56 -17.47
C LYS A 108 -10.57 2.25 -18.13
N PRO A 109 -11.80 2.19 -18.67
CA PRO A 109 -12.22 1.04 -19.47
C PRO A 109 -11.38 0.94 -20.75
N ILE A 110 -11.15 -0.28 -21.20
CA ILE A 110 -10.44 -0.60 -22.45
C ILE A 110 -11.19 -1.72 -23.17
N GLU A 111 -11.17 -1.71 -24.50
CA GLU A 111 -11.86 -2.72 -25.32
C GLU A 111 -11.06 -4.02 -25.42
N PHE A 112 -9.73 -3.91 -25.55
CA PHE A 112 -8.85 -5.05 -25.80
C PHE A 112 -7.68 -5.05 -24.81
N ALA A 113 -7.40 -6.22 -24.24
CA ALA A 113 -6.29 -6.42 -23.32
C ALA A 113 -5.65 -7.80 -23.53
N ASN A 114 -4.32 -7.83 -23.64
CA ASN A 114 -3.55 -9.08 -23.71
C ASN A 114 -3.19 -9.60 -22.31
N TRP A 115 -3.02 -8.68 -21.36
CA TRP A 115 -2.85 -8.97 -19.95
C TRP A 115 -4.14 -8.64 -19.22
N ALA A 116 -4.52 -9.43 -18.22
CA ALA A 116 -5.57 -9.02 -17.29
C ALA A 116 -5.48 -9.82 -15.98
N ALA A 117 -5.33 -9.10 -14.86
CA ALA A 117 -5.41 -9.70 -13.54
C ALA A 117 -6.85 -9.64 -12.99
N PRO A 118 -7.34 -10.67 -12.29
CA PRO A 118 -8.63 -10.56 -11.61
C PRO A 118 -8.52 -9.61 -10.41
N ILE A 119 -9.66 -9.12 -9.94
CA ILE A 119 -9.73 -8.36 -8.68
C ILE A 119 -10.08 -9.27 -7.48
N LEU A 120 -9.67 -8.83 -6.30
CA LEU A 120 -10.00 -9.39 -4.99
C LEU A 120 -10.71 -8.34 -4.14
N ALA A 121 -11.71 -8.77 -3.38
CA ALA A 121 -12.40 -7.92 -2.41
C ALA A 121 -12.02 -8.35 -1.00
N ILE A 122 -11.36 -7.46 -0.27
CA ILE A 122 -10.87 -7.73 1.08
C ILE A 122 -11.64 -6.86 2.07
N LYS A 123 -12.29 -7.48 3.06
CA LYS A 123 -12.90 -6.74 4.17
C LYS A 123 -11.82 -6.29 5.15
N LYS A 124 -11.76 -4.98 5.40
CA LYS A 124 -10.94 -4.39 6.47
C LYS A 124 -11.63 -4.58 7.82
N ALA A 125 -10.86 -4.50 8.90
CA ALA A 125 -11.37 -4.56 10.27
C ALA A 125 -12.41 -3.47 10.58
N ASN A 126 -12.35 -2.33 9.89
CA ASN A 126 -13.33 -1.24 9.98
C ASN A 126 -14.60 -1.47 9.14
N GLY A 127 -14.83 -2.67 8.63
CA GLY A 127 -16.00 -3.04 7.83
C GLY A 127 -15.97 -2.59 6.36
N LYS A 128 -15.00 -1.76 5.94
CA LYS A 128 -14.89 -1.31 4.55
C LYS A 128 -14.30 -2.41 3.66
N THR A 129 -14.79 -2.53 2.43
CA THR A 129 -14.20 -3.40 1.41
C THR A 129 -13.10 -2.66 0.65
N ARG A 130 -11.95 -3.30 0.47
CA ARG A 130 -10.86 -2.85 -0.42
C ARG A 130 -10.85 -3.73 -1.67
N VAL A 131 -10.89 -3.10 -2.84
CA VAL A 131 -10.63 -3.79 -4.11
C VAL A 131 -9.12 -3.84 -4.31
N CYS A 132 -8.59 -5.01 -4.65
CA CYS A 132 -7.18 -5.24 -4.89
C CYS A 132 -6.99 -5.96 -6.23
N MET A 133 -6.02 -5.52 -7.00
CA MET A 133 -5.62 -6.17 -8.25
C MET A 133 -4.70 -7.34 -7.92
N ASP A 134 -5.07 -8.55 -8.35
CA ASP A 134 -4.33 -9.77 -8.03
C ASP A 134 -3.21 -10.02 -9.05
N TYR A 135 -2.24 -9.12 -9.09
CA TYR A 135 -1.09 -9.23 -9.99
C TYR A 135 -0.17 -10.42 -9.67
N SER A 136 -0.36 -11.09 -8.52
CA SER A 136 0.36 -12.33 -8.16
C SER A 136 0.08 -13.47 -9.14
N THR A 137 -1.04 -13.41 -9.85
CA THR A 137 -1.52 -14.45 -10.77
C THR A 137 -0.85 -14.43 -12.14
N GLY A 138 0.06 -13.50 -12.40
CA GLY A 138 0.81 -13.45 -13.65
C GLY A 138 1.82 -12.32 -13.69
N LEU A 139 1.34 -11.08 -13.60
CA LEU A 139 2.16 -9.89 -13.83
C LEU A 139 3.39 -9.81 -12.90
N ASN A 140 3.24 -10.08 -11.60
CA ASN A 140 4.35 -10.04 -10.64
C ASN A 140 5.47 -11.03 -10.98
N ASN A 141 5.14 -12.18 -11.59
CA ASN A 141 6.14 -13.16 -12.02
C ASN A 141 6.80 -12.75 -13.34
N ALA A 142 6.10 -11.96 -14.16
CA ALA A 142 6.54 -11.53 -15.48
C ALA A 142 7.39 -10.26 -15.48
N ILE A 143 7.29 -9.42 -14.44
CA ILE A 143 8.14 -8.24 -14.28
C ILE A 143 9.51 -8.59 -13.71
N GLU A 144 10.52 -7.81 -14.10
CA GLU A 144 11.83 -7.80 -13.47
C GLU A 144 11.74 -7.18 -12.07
N LEU A 145 12.44 -7.80 -11.12
CA LEU A 145 12.45 -7.33 -9.74
C LEU A 145 13.49 -6.21 -9.58
N ASP A 146 13.02 -4.98 -9.45
CA ASP A 146 13.88 -3.87 -9.01
C ASP A 146 14.22 -4.03 -7.52
N ARG A 147 15.52 -4.13 -7.23
CA ARG A 147 16.05 -4.30 -5.87
C ARG A 147 16.59 -2.96 -5.36
N HIS A 148 15.68 -2.04 -5.08
CA HIS A 148 16.04 -0.78 -4.44
C HIS A 148 16.34 -1.02 -2.94
N PRO A 149 17.52 -0.61 -2.43
CA PRO A 149 17.85 -0.77 -1.01
C PRO A 149 16.98 0.18 -0.17
N LEU A 150 16.15 -0.38 0.71
CA LEU A 150 15.46 0.41 1.73
C LEU A 150 16.34 0.49 2.99
N PRO A 151 16.45 1.67 3.62
CA PRO A 151 17.22 1.82 4.84
C PRO A 151 16.63 0.97 5.96
N LYS A 152 17.50 0.38 6.79
CA LYS A 152 17.07 -0.37 7.96
C LYS A 152 16.52 0.59 9.02
N PRO A 153 15.58 0.14 9.87
CA PRO A 153 15.11 0.96 10.98
C PRO A 153 16.25 1.54 11.83
N SER A 154 17.31 0.76 12.10
CA SER A 154 18.48 1.24 12.86
C SER A 154 19.23 2.38 12.19
N GLU A 155 19.31 2.39 10.86
CA GLU A 155 19.96 3.44 10.08
C GLU A 155 19.13 4.72 10.16
N ILE A 156 17.81 4.61 9.96
CA ILE A 156 16.87 5.73 10.13
C ILE A 156 16.96 6.33 11.53
N TRP A 157 17.01 5.49 12.58
CA TRP A 157 17.11 5.98 13.96
C TRP A 157 18.45 6.67 14.26
N ALA A 158 19.55 6.17 13.68
CA ALA A 158 20.85 6.80 13.81
C ALA A 158 20.88 8.18 13.14
N GLU A 159 20.28 8.32 11.96
CA GLU A 159 20.21 9.58 11.22
C GLU A 159 19.45 10.68 11.97
N ILE A 160 18.36 10.30 12.65
CA ILE A 160 17.53 11.27 13.38
C ILE A 160 17.95 11.45 14.84
N HIS A 161 19.02 10.80 15.29
CA HIS A 161 19.51 10.91 16.66
C HIS A 161 19.82 12.37 17.04
N GLY A 162 19.37 12.79 18.22
CA GLY A 162 19.52 14.17 18.70
C GLY A 162 18.50 15.16 18.14
N SER A 163 17.63 14.74 17.22
CA SER A 163 16.50 15.55 16.76
C SER A 163 15.47 15.73 17.88
N LYS A 164 14.97 16.96 18.03
CA LYS A 164 14.03 17.33 19.11
C LYS A 164 12.59 17.49 18.63
N VAL A 165 12.41 17.67 17.32
CA VAL A 165 11.11 17.93 16.70
C VAL A 165 10.99 17.03 15.47
N PHE A 166 9.86 16.34 15.36
CA PHE A 166 9.56 15.43 14.27
C PHE A 166 8.23 15.83 13.63
N SER A 167 8.14 15.66 12.32
CA SER A 167 6.87 15.75 11.59
C SER A 167 6.68 14.46 10.79
N GLN A 168 5.43 14.03 10.68
CA GLN A 168 5.05 12.88 9.89
C GLN A 168 4.08 13.33 8.81
N LEU A 169 4.37 12.98 7.57
CA LEU A 169 3.52 13.23 6.41
C LEU A 169 3.08 11.88 5.85
N ASP A 170 1.78 11.74 5.61
CA ASP A 170 1.18 10.56 4.99
C ASP A 170 0.50 10.95 3.68
N LEU A 171 0.82 10.24 2.61
CA LEU A 171 0.27 10.50 1.28
C LEU A 171 -0.94 9.60 1.04
N ARG A 172 -2.11 10.22 0.88
CA ARG A 172 -3.34 9.49 0.52
C ARG A 172 -3.20 8.88 -0.88
N ASP A 173 -3.55 7.61 -1.01
CA ASP A 173 -3.52 6.88 -2.29
C ASP A 173 -2.16 7.02 -3.03
N ALA A 174 -1.04 7.09 -2.29
CA ALA A 174 0.28 7.45 -2.80
C ALA A 174 0.69 6.73 -4.10
N TYR A 175 0.45 5.41 -4.16
CA TYR A 175 0.78 4.61 -5.34
C TYR A 175 0.02 5.02 -6.60
N LEU A 176 -1.22 5.51 -6.46
CA LEU A 176 -2.03 5.96 -7.60
C LEU A 176 -1.60 7.34 -8.12
N GLN A 177 -0.80 8.07 -7.35
CA GLN A 177 -0.29 9.38 -7.77
C GLN A 177 0.83 9.27 -8.81
N ILE A 178 1.50 8.11 -8.90
CA ILE A 178 2.55 7.85 -9.88
C ILE A 178 1.91 7.21 -11.11
N GLU A 179 1.87 7.95 -12.21
CA GLU A 179 1.30 7.45 -13.45
C GLU A 179 2.21 6.38 -14.06
N LEU A 180 1.62 5.30 -14.57
CA LEU A 180 2.33 4.35 -15.43
C LEU A 180 2.56 4.96 -16.82
N ASP A 181 3.63 4.59 -17.51
CA ASP A 181 3.74 4.89 -18.94
C ASP A 181 2.75 4.06 -19.79
N GLU A 182 2.61 4.41 -21.07
CA GLU A 182 1.66 3.77 -21.98
C GLU A 182 1.93 2.29 -22.24
N GLN A 183 3.17 1.82 -22.11
CA GLN A 183 3.50 0.39 -22.28
C GLN A 183 3.09 -0.38 -21.02
N SER A 184 3.42 0.17 -19.86
CA SER A 184 3.13 -0.39 -18.54
C SER A 184 1.62 -0.42 -18.25
N LYS A 185 0.86 0.58 -18.73
CA LYS A 185 -0.61 0.60 -18.68
C LYS A 185 -1.23 -0.61 -19.37
N LYS A 186 -0.65 -1.09 -20.48
CA LYS A 186 -1.18 -2.24 -21.25
C LYS A 186 -0.95 -3.59 -20.57
N VAL A 187 -0.03 -3.66 -19.60
CA VAL A 187 0.24 -4.89 -18.83
C VAL A 187 -0.46 -4.87 -17.47
N ALA A 188 -0.65 -3.69 -16.88
CA ALA A 188 -1.31 -3.50 -15.58
C ALA A 188 -2.86 -3.52 -15.66
N CYS A 189 -3.43 -4.22 -16.65
CA CYS A 189 -4.87 -4.28 -16.84
C CYS A 189 -5.56 -5.21 -15.82
N ILE A 190 -6.84 -4.94 -15.56
CA ILE A 190 -7.67 -5.71 -14.63
C ILE A 190 -8.92 -6.23 -15.32
N ASN A 191 -9.36 -7.42 -14.93
CA ASN A 191 -10.62 -8.00 -15.37
C ASN A 191 -11.62 -8.00 -14.21
N THR A 192 -12.80 -7.43 -14.45
CA THR A 192 -13.85 -7.24 -13.42
C THR A 192 -15.18 -7.76 -13.92
N GLN A 193 -16.13 -7.95 -13.00
CA GLN A 193 -17.52 -8.34 -13.34
C GLN A 193 -18.37 -7.16 -13.85
N ARG A 194 -17.80 -5.94 -13.89
CA ARG A 194 -18.50 -4.76 -14.35
C ARG A 194 -18.65 -4.86 -15.87
N ILE A 195 -19.91 -4.84 -16.31
CA ILE A 195 -20.25 -4.67 -17.72
C ILE A 195 -20.27 -3.15 -17.93
N VAL A 196 -19.39 -2.65 -18.79
CA VAL A 196 -19.24 -1.23 -19.12
C VAL A 196 -20.11 -0.91 -20.33
#